data_AF-A0A073J391-F1
#
_entry.id   AF-A0A073J391-F1
#
_cell.length_a   1.000
_cell.length_b   1.000
_cell.length_c   1.000
_cell.angle_alpha   90.00
_cell.angle_beta   90.00
_cell.angle_gamma   90.00
#
_symmetry.space_group_name_H-M   'P 1'
#
loop_
_entity.id
_entity.type
_entity.pdbx_description
1 polymer ?
#
loop_
_entity_poly.entity_id
_entity_poly.type
_entity_poly.pdbx_seq_one_letter_code
_entity_poly.pdbx_strand_id
1 'polypeptide(L)'
;MNGPLKKRRGAPEKIDARTLLSLRGLKILGVNPPVRDFAFMDLWSKPLGLLYILQALRADNEVSLLDCVAFAAEGEKSYGRAKIKKREIDKPEVYRGIPRRFNHFGLTKSEIMSYCTARDEPDVILVTSAMTYWYTGVKWIIETLGEIFPDAPVVLGGIYASLMPEHAALLGADYISCDRGEPPAPYPAMDLYGAPRYGVAMTSFGCPFSCKYCASNVLWPRYFRRPIGGVLREIDYQAKLGARDFAFYDDALLLGRDEFFYPLCRELRARYGGELRLHAPNGLHVRQIDAECANILFETGFKTIRLSLESIDPKVAHDGSSKVARDEYAAAVKNLLAAGYGAKECETYILLGLPGQDVESVKETIRFVRGCGGAPKLAEFSPIPGTPYFEEAARALPELRTEPLLQNNSVYCSYFSKSVTPELLQQLKDIARGR
;
A
#
# COMPACT_ATOMS: atom_id res chain seq x y z
N MET A 1 -31.64 -10.75 -3.88
CA MET A 1 -31.64 -11.22 -5.28
C MET A 1 -30.47 -12.18 -5.38
N ASN A 2 -30.73 -13.49 -5.50
CA ASN A 2 -29.70 -14.55 -5.39
C ASN A 2 -29.39 -15.17 -6.77
N GLY A 3 -29.21 -14.34 -7.80
CA GLY A 3 -28.82 -14.79 -9.15
C GLY A 3 -27.37 -14.41 -9.47
N PRO A 4 -26.71 -15.08 -10.42
CA PRO A 4 -25.37 -14.71 -10.86
C PRO A 4 -25.37 -13.29 -11.43
N LEU A 5 -24.28 -12.57 -11.18
CA LEU A 5 -24.05 -11.28 -11.84
C LEU A 5 -24.06 -11.51 -13.36
N LYS A 6 -24.63 -10.56 -14.11
CA LYS A 6 -24.67 -10.64 -15.57
C LYS A 6 -23.66 -9.69 -16.18
N LYS A 7 -23.04 -10.12 -17.28
CA LYS A 7 -22.27 -9.24 -18.15
C LYS A 7 -23.12 -8.05 -18.61
N ARG A 8 -22.51 -6.87 -18.67
CA ARG A 8 -23.17 -5.62 -19.05
C ARG A 8 -22.49 -5.02 -20.27
N ARG A 9 -23.29 -4.30 -21.06
CA ARG A 9 -22.80 -3.41 -22.12
C ARG A 9 -23.16 -1.99 -21.70
N GLY A 10 -22.15 -1.17 -21.40
CA GLY A 10 -22.35 0.23 -21.00
C GLY A 10 -21.80 0.53 -19.61
N ALA A 11 -22.38 1.56 -18.96
CA ALA A 11 -21.91 2.02 -17.66
C ALA A 11 -22.07 0.93 -16.57
N PRO A 12 -21.10 0.80 -15.65
CA PRO A 12 -21.17 -0.20 -14.58
C PRO A 12 -22.29 0.10 -13.59
N GLU A 13 -22.83 -0.97 -13.00
CA GLU A 13 -23.73 -0.86 -11.86
C GLU A 13 -22.95 -0.82 -10.54
N LYS A 14 -23.45 -0.06 -9.56
CA LYS A 14 -22.90 -0.10 -8.21
C LYS A 14 -23.31 -1.40 -7.53
N ILE A 15 -22.36 -2.11 -6.95
CA ILE A 15 -22.61 -3.30 -6.13
C ILE A 15 -22.12 -3.06 -4.71
N ASP A 16 -22.99 -3.30 -3.74
CA ASP A 16 -22.63 -3.22 -2.32
C ASP A 16 -21.95 -4.51 -1.84
N ALA A 17 -21.17 -4.40 -0.76
CA ALA A 17 -20.41 -5.50 -0.18
C ALA A 17 -21.33 -6.63 0.28
N ARG A 18 -22.54 -6.33 0.76
CA ARG A 18 -23.50 -7.35 1.20
C ARG A 18 -23.96 -8.24 0.04
N THR A 19 -24.26 -7.62 -1.10
CA THR A 19 -24.67 -8.29 -2.33
C THR A 19 -23.51 -9.10 -2.89
N LEU A 20 -22.30 -8.51 -2.94
CA LEU A 20 -21.10 -9.21 -3.36
C LEU A 20 -20.83 -10.46 -2.51
N LEU A 21 -20.92 -10.35 -1.17
CA LEU A 21 -20.70 -11.46 -0.24
C LEU A 21 -21.87 -12.47 -0.20
N SER A 22 -22.99 -12.18 -0.86
CA SER A 22 -24.14 -13.08 -0.98
C SER A 22 -24.08 -14.02 -2.19
N LEU A 23 -23.04 -13.92 -3.03
CA LEU A 23 -22.84 -14.83 -4.17
C LEU A 23 -22.63 -16.27 -3.70
N ARG A 24 -23.23 -17.24 -4.40
CA ARG A 24 -23.25 -18.67 -4.04
C ARG A 24 -23.12 -19.54 -5.28
N GLY A 25 -22.39 -20.65 -5.18
CA GLY A 25 -22.29 -21.67 -6.21
C GLY A 25 -21.54 -21.23 -7.48
N LEU A 26 -20.63 -20.24 -7.37
CA LEU A 26 -19.89 -19.66 -8.49
C LEU A 26 -18.40 -20.01 -8.44
N LYS A 27 -17.74 -19.94 -9.61
CA LYS A 27 -16.29 -19.86 -9.77
C LYS A 27 -15.86 -18.40 -9.83
N ILE A 28 -15.11 -17.96 -8.84
CA ILE A 28 -14.74 -16.56 -8.67
C ILE A 28 -13.22 -16.40 -8.84
N LEU A 29 -12.82 -15.61 -9.83
CA LEU A 29 -11.42 -15.26 -10.05
C LEU A 29 -11.12 -13.89 -9.43
N GLY A 30 -10.31 -13.87 -8.37
CA GLY A 30 -9.73 -12.63 -7.86
C GLY A 30 -8.50 -12.21 -8.65
N VAL A 31 -8.36 -10.92 -8.93
CA VAL A 31 -7.27 -10.39 -9.76
C VAL A 31 -6.62 -9.19 -9.09
N ASN A 32 -5.29 -9.28 -8.89
CA ASN A 32 -4.45 -8.12 -8.59
C ASN A 32 -3.78 -7.64 -9.88
N PRO A 33 -4.11 -6.43 -10.38
CA PRO A 33 -3.59 -5.92 -11.64
C PRO A 33 -2.06 -5.78 -11.67
N PRO A 34 -1.45 -5.77 -12.87
CA PRO A 34 -0.07 -5.32 -13.02
C PRO A 34 0.03 -3.82 -12.72
N VAL A 35 1.24 -3.37 -12.42
CA VAL A 35 1.54 -1.94 -12.22
C VAL A 35 2.15 -1.38 -13.50
N ARG A 36 1.63 -0.24 -13.98
CA ARG A 36 2.23 0.50 -15.09
C ARG A 36 2.74 1.84 -14.57
N ASP A 37 4.05 1.98 -14.43
CA ASP A 37 4.66 3.13 -13.77
C ASP A 37 6.13 3.36 -14.21
N PHE A 38 6.72 4.47 -13.79
CA PHE A 38 8.15 4.73 -13.88
C PHE A 38 8.97 3.86 -12.92
N ALA A 39 8.40 3.52 -11.76
CA ALA A 39 9.06 2.72 -10.74
C ALA A 39 8.05 1.91 -9.93
N PHE A 40 8.42 0.67 -9.62
CA PHE A 40 7.68 -0.18 -8.69
C PHE A 40 8.67 -0.99 -7.87
N MET A 41 8.32 -1.24 -6.61
CA MET A 41 9.09 -2.08 -5.70
C MET A 41 8.14 -2.95 -4.90
N ASP A 42 8.45 -4.24 -4.78
CA ASP A 42 7.80 -5.10 -3.82
C ASP A 42 8.17 -4.63 -2.40
N LEU A 43 7.20 -4.07 -1.70
CA LEU A 43 7.33 -3.62 -0.32
C LEU A 43 6.53 -4.52 0.62
N TRP A 44 6.46 -5.82 0.32
CA TRP A 44 5.58 -6.80 0.97
C TRP A 44 4.10 -6.62 0.60
N SER A 45 3.82 -6.12 -0.59
CA SER A 45 2.47 -5.71 -0.98
C SER A 45 1.60 -6.92 -1.33
N LYS A 46 0.43 -7.02 -0.69
CA LYS A 46 -0.64 -7.96 -1.02
C LYS A 46 -1.97 -7.24 -1.15
N PRO A 47 -2.88 -7.68 -2.04
CA PRO A 47 -4.22 -7.09 -2.18
C PRO A 47 -5.13 -7.55 -1.04
N LEU A 48 -4.82 -7.17 0.21
CA LEU A 48 -5.47 -7.73 1.41
C LEU A 48 -7.00 -7.66 1.35
N GLY A 49 -7.58 -6.53 0.94
CA GLY A 49 -9.02 -6.37 0.82
C GLY A 49 -9.64 -7.44 -0.09
N LEU A 50 -9.04 -7.70 -1.25
CA LEU A 50 -9.45 -8.78 -2.15
C LEU A 50 -9.29 -10.15 -1.49
N LEU A 51 -8.17 -10.41 -0.82
CA LEU A 51 -7.91 -11.72 -0.18
C LEU A 51 -8.86 -12.02 0.97
N TYR A 52 -9.30 -11.01 1.74
CA TYR A 52 -10.34 -11.18 2.74
C TYR A 52 -11.70 -11.46 2.11
N ILE A 53 -12.04 -10.78 1.01
CA ILE A 53 -13.28 -11.03 0.26
C ILE A 53 -13.29 -12.45 -0.31
N LEU A 54 -12.20 -12.90 -0.94
CA LEU A 54 -12.08 -14.27 -1.45
C LEU A 54 -12.17 -15.29 -0.31
N GLN A 55 -11.56 -15.00 0.86
CA GLN A 55 -11.69 -15.89 2.03
C GLN A 55 -13.15 -15.99 2.52
N ALA A 56 -13.90 -14.91 2.50
CA ALA A 56 -15.31 -14.93 2.89
C ALA A 56 -16.17 -15.68 1.88
N LEU A 57 -15.92 -15.49 0.58
CA LEU A 57 -16.69 -16.10 -0.50
C LEU A 57 -16.46 -17.61 -0.65
N ARG A 58 -15.28 -18.12 -0.28
CA ARG A 58 -14.91 -19.53 -0.48
C ARG A 58 -15.77 -20.55 0.27
N ALA A 59 -16.54 -20.10 1.27
CA ALA A 59 -17.43 -21.00 2.01
C ALA A 59 -18.52 -21.61 1.11
N ASP A 60 -18.93 -20.87 0.08
CA ASP A 60 -20.04 -21.23 -0.78
C ASP A 60 -19.68 -21.18 -2.28
N ASN A 61 -18.41 -20.90 -2.61
CA ASN A 61 -17.94 -20.68 -3.97
C ASN A 61 -16.55 -21.29 -4.15
N GLU A 62 -16.20 -21.61 -5.40
CA GLU A 62 -14.82 -21.90 -5.77
C GLU A 62 -14.09 -20.59 -6.01
N VAL A 63 -12.95 -20.37 -5.36
CA VAL A 63 -12.18 -19.12 -5.49
C VAL A 63 -10.77 -19.39 -5.99
N SER A 64 -10.28 -18.53 -6.87
CA SER A 64 -8.91 -18.54 -7.38
C SER A 64 -8.31 -17.13 -7.40
N LEU A 65 -6.99 -17.04 -7.56
CA LEU A 65 -6.26 -15.77 -7.54
C LEU A 65 -5.28 -15.68 -8.71
N LEU A 66 -5.39 -14.62 -9.50
CA LEU A 66 -4.39 -14.15 -10.44
C LEU A 66 -3.73 -12.87 -9.90
N ASP A 67 -2.56 -13.01 -9.26
CA ASP A 67 -1.77 -11.85 -8.83
C ASP A 67 -0.69 -11.53 -9.86
N CYS A 68 -0.99 -10.60 -10.77
CA CYS A 68 -0.10 -10.25 -11.88
C CYS A 68 1.27 -9.74 -11.41
N VAL A 69 1.38 -9.19 -10.20
CA VAL A 69 2.65 -8.69 -9.65
C VAL A 69 3.40 -9.83 -8.97
N ALA A 70 2.76 -10.54 -8.05
CA ALA A 70 3.43 -11.59 -7.29
C ALA A 70 3.85 -12.79 -8.17
N PHE A 71 3.05 -13.15 -9.16
CA PHE A 71 3.37 -14.27 -10.06
C PHE A 71 4.43 -13.90 -11.10
N ALA A 72 4.73 -12.61 -11.27
CA ALA A 72 5.83 -12.10 -12.09
C ALA A 72 7.13 -11.90 -11.27
N ALA A 73 7.20 -12.41 -10.05
CA ALA A 73 8.40 -12.36 -9.21
C ALA A 73 9.58 -13.08 -9.88
N GLU A 74 10.73 -12.42 -9.89
CA GLU A 74 12.00 -12.92 -10.41
C GLU A 74 13.09 -12.79 -9.34
N GLY A 75 13.55 -13.94 -8.85
CA GLY A 75 14.54 -14.03 -7.79
C GLY A 75 14.07 -13.47 -6.44
N GLU A 76 14.99 -13.41 -5.50
CA GLU A 76 14.78 -12.81 -4.19
C GLU A 76 15.62 -11.54 -4.05
N LYS A 77 15.04 -10.53 -3.40
CA LYS A 77 15.73 -9.28 -3.04
C LYS A 77 16.13 -9.28 -1.57
N SER A 78 15.19 -9.51 -0.66
CA SER A 78 15.43 -9.63 0.79
C SER A 78 14.13 -9.86 1.54
N TYR A 79 14.17 -10.71 2.57
CA TYR A 79 13.04 -10.94 3.49
C TYR A 79 11.78 -11.36 2.73
N GLY A 80 11.93 -12.28 1.76
CA GLY A 80 10.84 -12.74 0.89
C GLY A 80 10.46 -11.78 -0.24
N ARG A 81 10.84 -10.50 -0.19
CA ARG A 81 10.56 -9.55 -1.28
C ARG A 81 11.26 -9.98 -2.56
N ALA A 82 10.60 -9.78 -3.70
CA ALA A 82 11.13 -10.15 -5.00
C ALA A 82 11.44 -8.93 -5.88
N LYS A 83 12.28 -9.13 -6.91
CA LYS A 83 12.26 -8.23 -8.06
C LYS A 83 11.06 -8.62 -8.90
N ILE A 84 10.37 -7.66 -9.49
CA ILE A 84 9.23 -7.95 -10.38
C ILE A 84 9.68 -7.77 -11.82
N LYS A 85 9.40 -8.76 -12.66
CA LYS A 85 9.65 -8.65 -14.11
C LYS A 85 8.99 -7.38 -14.64
N LYS A 86 9.74 -6.65 -15.46
CA LYS A 86 9.25 -5.42 -16.07
C LYS A 86 9.62 -5.32 -17.52
N ARG A 87 8.80 -4.61 -18.29
CA ARG A 87 9.02 -4.33 -19.71
C ARG A 87 8.72 -2.87 -19.98
N GLU A 88 9.57 -2.23 -20.76
CA GLU A 88 9.32 -0.86 -21.20
C GLU A 88 8.11 -0.85 -22.14
N ILE A 89 7.24 0.15 -21.96
CA ILE A 89 6.03 0.36 -22.76
C ILE A 89 5.91 1.85 -23.10
N ASP A 90 5.08 2.16 -24.09
CA ASP A 90 4.80 3.55 -24.46
C ASP A 90 4.21 4.33 -23.29
N LYS A 91 4.60 5.60 -23.23
CA LYS A 91 4.07 6.52 -22.23
C LYS A 91 2.64 6.91 -22.59
N PRO A 92 1.73 7.00 -21.60
CA PRO A 92 0.53 7.79 -21.73
C PRO A 92 0.84 9.22 -22.18
N GLU A 93 -0.09 9.86 -22.87
CA GLU A 93 0.10 11.18 -23.48
C GLU A 93 0.60 12.24 -22.50
N VAL A 94 0.01 12.26 -21.31
CA VAL A 94 0.37 13.17 -20.21
C VAL A 94 1.82 13.04 -19.73
N TYR A 95 2.48 11.92 -20.04
CA TYR A 95 3.86 11.64 -19.68
C TYR A 95 4.83 11.79 -20.86
N ARG A 96 4.38 12.14 -22.06
CA ARG A 96 5.19 12.19 -23.29
C ARG A 96 6.51 12.96 -23.11
N GLY A 97 6.45 14.12 -22.44
CA GLY A 97 7.60 14.99 -22.18
C GLY A 97 8.53 14.57 -21.02
N ILE A 98 8.23 13.47 -20.31
CA ILE A 98 9.00 13.06 -19.13
C ILE A 98 10.18 12.16 -19.57
N PRO A 99 11.44 12.53 -19.30
CA PRO A 99 12.63 11.79 -19.75
C PRO A 99 12.94 10.56 -18.88
N ARG A 100 11.94 9.75 -18.56
CA ARG A 100 12.06 8.52 -17.76
C ARG A 100 11.40 7.35 -18.48
N ARG A 101 11.90 6.13 -18.31
CA ARG A 101 11.28 4.93 -18.87
C ARG A 101 9.99 4.62 -18.13
N PHE A 102 8.93 4.31 -18.87
CA PHE A 102 7.65 3.86 -18.32
C PHE A 102 7.52 2.37 -18.57
N ASN A 103 7.14 1.61 -17.55
CA ASN A 103 7.25 0.16 -17.58
C ASN A 103 5.95 -0.50 -17.13
N HIS A 104 5.67 -1.65 -17.72
CA HIS A 104 4.75 -2.64 -17.23
C HIS A 104 5.47 -3.57 -16.24
N PHE A 105 5.05 -3.59 -14.99
CA PHE A 105 5.52 -4.49 -13.93
C PHE A 105 4.45 -5.55 -13.67
N GLY A 106 4.73 -6.80 -14.05
CA GLY A 106 3.79 -7.90 -13.90
C GLY A 106 3.79 -8.86 -15.08
N LEU A 107 2.85 -9.80 -15.05
CA LEU A 107 2.63 -10.81 -16.09
C LEU A 107 2.23 -10.18 -17.44
N THR A 108 2.72 -10.76 -18.53
CA THR A 108 2.28 -10.40 -19.87
C THR A 108 0.91 -10.98 -20.21
N LYS A 109 0.31 -10.47 -21.30
CA LYS A 109 -0.90 -11.07 -21.89
C LYS A 109 -0.71 -12.57 -22.18
N SER A 110 0.43 -12.99 -22.72
CA SER A 110 0.69 -14.40 -23.01
C SER A 110 0.80 -15.26 -21.75
N GLU A 111 1.43 -14.74 -20.68
CA GLU A 111 1.52 -15.44 -19.40
C GLU A 111 0.14 -15.53 -18.72
N ILE A 112 -0.68 -14.49 -18.80
CA ILE A 112 -2.06 -14.49 -18.31
C ILE A 112 -2.93 -15.47 -19.10
N MET A 113 -2.87 -15.45 -20.44
CA MET A 113 -3.60 -16.41 -21.26
C MET A 113 -3.22 -17.85 -20.88
N SER A 114 -1.93 -18.16 -20.79
CA SER A 114 -1.44 -19.47 -20.36
C SER A 114 -1.97 -19.87 -18.97
N TYR A 115 -1.95 -18.93 -18.02
CA TYR A 115 -2.50 -19.14 -16.68
C TYR A 115 -4.02 -19.46 -16.72
N CYS A 116 -4.77 -18.75 -17.55
CA CYS A 116 -6.21 -18.85 -17.68
C CYS A 116 -6.65 -20.11 -18.45
N THR A 117 -5.99 -20.49 -19.54
CA THR A 117 -6.35 -21.67 -20.35
C THR A 117 -6.15 -22.99 -19.61
N ALA A 118 -5.30 -23.00 -18.57
CA ALA A 118 -5.06 -24.18 -17.73
C ALA A 118 -6.14 -24.38 -16.64
N ARG A 119 -7.20 -23.58 -16.64
CA ARG A 119 -8.23 -23.51 -15.59
C ARG A 119 -9.62 -23.39 -16.19
N ASP A 120 -10.61 -23.69 -15.36
CA ASP A 120 -12.01 -23.48 -15.73
C ASP A 120 -12.36 -22.01 -15.88
N GLU A 121 -13.33 -21.72 -16.74
CA GLU A 121 -13.87 -20.38 -16.94
C GLU A 121 -14.55 -19.86 -15.65
N PRO A 122 -14.23 -18.62 -15.21
CA PRO A 122 -14.85 -18.03 -14.03
C PRO A 122 -16.26 -17.49 -14.35
N ASP A 123 -17.19 -17.67 -13.42
CA ASP A 123 -18.51 -17.05 -13.48
C ASP A 123 -18.47 -15.55 -13.14
N VAL A 124 -17.50 -15.12 -12.30
CA VAL A 124 -17.31 -13.72 -11.90
C VAL A 124 -15.83 -13.42 -11.70
N ILE A 125 -15.40 -12.22 -12.13
CA ILE A 125 -14.03 -11.73 -11.94
C ILE A 125 -14.04 -10.53 -10.98
N LEU A 126 -13.25 -10.59 -9.92
CA LEU A 126 -13.07 -9.51 -8.94
C LEU A 126 -11.71 -8.85 -9.13
N VAL A 127 -11.67 -7.63 -9.63
CA VAL A 127 -10.43 -6.87 -9.85
C VAL A 127 -10.25 -5.85 -8.73
N THR A 128 -9.12 -5.94 -8.00
CA THR A 128 -8.76 -4.92 -7.01
C THR A 128 -8.03 -3.74 -7.65
N SER A 129 -7.97 -2.62 -6.94
CA SER A 129 -7.18 -1.45 -7.32
C SER A 129 -6.53 -0.83 -6.09
N ALA A 130 -5.32 -0.29 -6.27
CA ALA A 130 -4.52 0.29 -5.20
C ALA A 130 -4.37 1.81 -5.39
N MET A 131 -3.32 2.24 -6.09
CA MET A 131 -3.10 3.67 -6.37
C MET A 131 -3.96 4.16 -7.53
N THR A 132 -4.41 5.42 -7.45
CA THR A 132 -5.22 6.07 -8.48
C THR A 132 -4.51 6.16 -9.83
N TYR A 133 -3.22 6.54 -9.82
CA TYR A 133 -2.39 6.65 -11.01
C TYR A 133 -1.94 5.30 -11.60
N TRP A 134 -2.29 4.16 -11.00
CA TRP A 134 -2.06 2.83 -11.58
C TRP A 134 -3.23 2.34 -12.45
N TYR A 135 -4.25 3.18 -12.69
CA TYR A 135 -5.44 2.78 -13.44
C TYR A 135 -5.15 2.25 -14.84
N THR A 136 -4.06 2.64 -15.49
CA THR A 136 -3.72 2.12 -16.83
C THR A 136 -3.39 0.62 -16.79
N GLY A 137 -2.86 0.10 -15.67
CA GLY A 137 -2.69 -1.33 -15.43
C GLY A 137 -4.02 -2.04 -15.17
N VAL A 138 -4.91 -1.39 -14.40
CA VAL A 138 -6.28 -1.85 -14.11
C VAL A 138 -7.10 -1.98 -15.41
N LYS A 139 -7.14 -0.91 -16.22
CA LYS A 139 -7.83 -0.89 -17.51
C LYS A 139 -7.34 -2.02 -18.42
N TRP A 140 -6.03 -2.16 -18.54
CA TRP A 140 -5.44 -3.17 -19.40
C TRP A 140 -5.78 -4.60 -18.98
N ILE A 141 -5.82 -4.90 -17.68
CA ILE A 141 -6.16 -6.25 -17.22
C ILE A 141 -7.66 -6.54 -17.42
N ILE A 142 -8.53 -5.54 -17.23
CA ILE A 142 -9.97 -5.67 -17.53
C ILE A 142 -10.18 -5.98 -19.01
N GLU A 143 -9.55 -5.21 -19.91
CA GLU A 143 -9.61 -5.45 -21.35
C GLU A 143 -9.08 -6.85 -21.72
N THR A 144 -7.91 -7.22 -21.17
CA THR A 144 -7.30 -8.53 -21.42
C THR A 144 -8.20 -9.68 -20.97
N LEU A 145 -8.81 -9.57 -19.79
CA LEU A 145 -9.71 -10.60 -19.27
C LEU A 145 -11.05 -10.63 -20.01
N GLY A 146 -11.54 -9.49 -20.51
CA GLY A 146 -12.73 -9.44 -21.36
C GLY A 146 -12.52 -10.11 -22.73
N GLU A 147 -11.29 -10.15 -23.24
CA GLU A 147 -10.96 -10.94 -24.44
C GLU A 147 -10.89 -12.44 -24.15
N ILE A 148 -10.43 -12.84 -22.95
CA ILE A 148 -10.27 -14.25 -22.57
C ILE A 148 -11.60 -14.86 -22.09
N PHE A 149 -12.38 -14.10 -21.33
CA PHE A 149 -13.65 -14.50 -20.70
C PHE A 149 -14.74 -13.47 -21.03
N PRO A 150 -15.25 -13.47 -22.28
CA PRO A 150 -16.17 -12.44 -22.76
C PRO A 150 -17.51 -12.41 -22.00
N ASP A 151 -17.94 -13.53 -21.45
CA ASP A 151 -19.22 -13.67 -20.75
C ASP A 151 -19.12 -13.47 -19.24
N ALA A 152 -17.90 -13.48 -18.68
CA ALA A 152 -17.68 -13.28 -17.25
C ALA A 152 -17.80 -11.78 -16.88
N PRO A 153 -18.73 -11.38 -15.99
CA PRO A 153 -18.80 -10.04 -15.45
C PRO A 153 -17.58 -9.71 -14.59
N VAL A 154 -17.10 -8.48 -14.73
CA VAL A 154 -15.98 -7.91 -13.97
C VAL A 154 -16.50 -6.92 -12.93
N VAL A 155 -16.15 -7.15 -11.67
CA VAL A 155 -16.40 -6.23 -10.55
C VAL A 155 -15.09 -5.55 -10.20
N LEU A 156 -15.02 -4.22 -10.34
CA LEU A 156 -13.87 -3.41 -9.94
C LEU A 156 -14.07 -2.83 -8.54
N GLY A 157 -13.11 -3.05 -7.65
CA GLY A 157 -13.09 -2.48 -6.30
C GLY A 157 -11.71 -2.01 -5.87
N GLY A 158 -11.55 -1.71 -4.57
CA GLY A 158 -10.29 -1.29 -3.97
C GLY A 158 -10.14 0.23 -3.79
N ILE A 159 -8.94 0.67 -3.42
CA ILE A 159 -8.67 2.03 -2.96
C ILE A 159 -8.95 3.05 -4.06
N TYR A 160 -8.43 2.85 -5.27
CA TYR A 160 -8.67 3.75 -6.41
C TYR A 160 -10.15 3.82 -6.77
N ALA A 161 -10.83 2.68 -6.91
CA ALA A 161 -12.26 2.64 -7.22
C ALA A 161 -13.11 3.39 -6.18
N SER A 162 -12.67 3.37 -4.92
CA SER A 162 -13.36 4.07 -3.83
C SER A 162 -13.01 5.56 -3.74
N LEU A 163 -11.84 5.98 -4.21
CA LEU A 163 -11.40 7.38 -4.20
C LEU A 163 -11.84 8.16 -5.44
N MET A 164 -11.96 7.49 -6.59
CA MET A 164 -12.36 8.09 -7.87
C MET A 164 -13.36 7.19 -8.62
N PRO A 165 -14.55 6.95 -8.05
CA PRO A 165 -15.51 6.01 -8.63
C PRO A 165 -16.00 6.40 -10.02
N GLU A 166 -16.14 7.69 -10.31
CA GLU A 166 -16.58 8.18 -11.63
C GLU A 166 -15.54 7.86 -12.71
N HIS A 167 -14.25 8.06 -12.41
CA HIS A 167 -13.17 7.71 -13.35
C HIS A 167 -12.99 6.19 -13.45
N ALA A 168 -13.12 5.46 -12.33
CA ALA A 168 -13.09 3.99 -12.31
C ALA A 168 -14.18 3.38 -13.20
N ALA A 169 -15.34 4.02 -13.29
CA ALA A 169 -16.45 3.57 -14.14
C ALA A 169 -16.14 3.56 -15.63
N LEU A 170 -15.14 4.33 -16.06
CA LEU A 170 -14.73 4.43 -17.47
C LEU A 170 -13.80 3.30 -17.91
N LEU A 171 -13.39 2.40 -17.00
CA LEU A 171 -12.40 1.36 -17.29
C LEU A 171 -12.99 0.07 -17.89
N GLY A 172 -14.29 0.03 -18.14
CA GLY A 172 -14.95 -1.12 -18.79
C GLY A 172 -15.30 -2.29 -17.86
N ALA A 173 -15.34 -2.06 -16.54
CA ALA A 173 -15.91 -3.02 -15.60
C ALA A 173 -17.44 -3.08 -15.74
N ASP A 174 -18.04 -4.21 -15.40
CA ASP A 174 -19.50 -4.41 -15.38
C ASP A 174 -20.12 -3.87 -14.09
N TYR A 175 -19.38 -3.94 -12.98
CA TYR A 175 -19.81 -3.45 -11.67
C TYR A 175 -18.68 -2.70 -10.96
N ILE A 176 -19.03 -1.76 -10.08
CA ILE A 176 -18.08 -1.11 -9.17
C ILE A 176 -18.53 -1.30 -7.72
N SER A 177 -17.58 -1.72 -6.90
CA SER A 177 -17.71 -1.75 -5.44
C SER A 177 -16.85 -0.64 -4.83
N CYS A 178 -17.51 0.34 -4.21
CA CYS A 178 -16.85 1.43 -3.46
C CYS A 178 -16.92 1.25 -1.95
N ASP A 179 -17.56 0.16 -1.49
CA ASP A 179 -17.82 -0.07 -0.09
C ASP A 179 -16.52 -0.25 0.69
N ARG A 180 -16.52 0.31 1.90
CA ARG A 180 -15.42 0.25 2.84
C ARG A 180 -15.96 -0.30 4.14
N GLY A 181 -15.21 -1.22 4.74
CA GLY A 181 -15.65 -1.86 5.96
C GLY A 181 -14.63 -2.83 6.47
N GLU A 182 -14.83 -3.27 7.71
CA GLU A 182 -14.00 -4.27 8.34
C GLU A 182 -13.86 -5.52 7.46
N PRO A 183 -12.72 -6.24 7.56
CA PRO A 183 -12.52 -7.46 6.80
C PRO A 183 -13.69 -8.44 6.96
N PRO A 184 -14.27 -8.96 5.86
CA PRO A 184 -15.40 -9.90 5.93
C PRO A 184 -15.00 -11.32 6.37
N ALA A 185 -13.71 -11.55 6.64
CA ALA A 185 -13.16 -12.84 7.05
C ALA A 185 -12.11 -12.66 8.16
N PRO A 186 -11.91 -13.66 9.04
CA PRO A 186 -10.98 -13.56 10.16
C PRO A 186 -9.50 -13.49 9.75
N TYR A 187 -9.14 -13.90 8.53
CA TYR A 187 -7.80 -13.85 7.94
C TYR A 187 -7.91 -13.81 6.40
N PRO A 188 -6.89 -13.35 5.66
CA PRO A 188 -6.89 -13.32 4.19
C PRO A 188 -6.60 -14.71 3.58
N ALA A 189 -7.13 -14.99 2.38
CA ALA A 189 -6.92 -16.23 1.61
C ALA A 189 -5.48 -16.35 1.03
N MET A 190 -4.48 -16.34 1.90
CA MET A 190 -3.05 -16.36 1.53
C MET A 190 -2.59 -17.72 0.98
N ASP A 191 -3.36 -18.79 1.19
CA ASP A 191 -3.15 -20.11 0.60
C ASP A 191 -3.31 -20.12 -0.92
N LEU A 192 -4.01 -19.13 -1.50
CA LEU A 192 -4.15 -19.00 -2.95
C LEU A 192 -2.82 -18.69 -3.65
N TYR A 193 -1.77 -18.33 -2.91
CA TYR A 193 -0.40 -18.24 -3.41
C TYR A 193 0.35 -19.58 -3.41
N GLY A 194 -0.25 -20.66 -2.87
CA GLY A 194 0.41 -21.93 -2.59
C GLY A 194 1.38 -21.82 -1.42
N ALA A 195 2.56 -21.27 -1.67
CA ALA A 195 3.59 -21.00 -0.66
C ALA A 195 3.96 -19.50 -0.68
N PRO A 196 3.38 -18.68 0.21
CA PRO A 196 3.65 -17.24 0.21
C PRO A 196 5.10 -16.96 0.63
N ARG A 197 5.80 -16.12 -0.15
CA ARG A 197 7.18 -15.67 0.15
C ARG A 197 7.30 -14.88 1.45
N TYR A 198 6.20 -14.24 1.88
CA TYR A 198 6.09 -13.45 3.09
C TYR A 198 4.62 -13.36 3.50
N GLY A 199 4.40 -13.09 4.77
CA GLY A 199 3.10 -12.78 5.33
C GLY A 199 2.87 -11.27 5.45
N VAL A 200 1.60 -10.92 5.61
CA VAL A 200 1.18 -9.54 5.87
C VAL A 200 0.17 -9.56 7.01
N ALA A 201 0.29 -8.62 7.92
CA ALA A 201 -0.59 -8.49 9.08
C ALA A 201 -1.18 -7.08 9.14
N MET A 202 -2.45 -7.02 9.54
CA MET A 202 -3.15 -5.78 9.89
C MET A 202 -3.68 -5.95 11.31
N THR A 203 -3.25 -5.12 12.26
CA THR A 203 -3.79 -5.16 13.62
C THR A 203 -4.96 -4.19 13.84
N SER A 204 -5.08 -3.21 12.96
CA SER A 204 -6.08 -2.15 12.99
C SER A 204 -6.33 -1.59 11.59
N PHE A 205 -7.47 -0.92 11.43
CA PHE A 205 -7.88 -0.24 10.21
C PHE A 205 -8.20 1.23 10.52
N GLY A 206 -7.76 2.12 9.65
CA GLY A 206 -7.82 3.56 9.85
C GLY A 206 -6.80 4.09 10.86
N CYS A 207 -6.85 5.39 11.10
CA CYS A 207 -5.92 6.11 11.96
C CYS A 207 -6.67 7.24 12.68
N PRO A 208 -6.46 7.47 13.99
CA PRO A 208 -7.10 8.61 14.67
C PRO A 208 -6.47 9.96 14.34
N PHE A 209 -5.31 9.98 13.65
CA PHE A 209 -4.64 11.23 13.26
C PHE A 209 -5.26 11.82 11.99
N SER A 210 -5.01 13.11 11.74
CA SER A 210 -5.70 13.88 10.68
C SER A 210 -4.76 14.50 9.64
N CYS A 211 -3.64 13.83 9.34
CA CYS A 211 -2.63 14.31 8.39
C CYS A 211 -3.25 14.75 7.04
N LYS A 212 -3.01 16.00 6.64
CA LYS A 212 -3.61 16.65 5.46
C LYS A 212 -3.25 16.02 4.11
N TYR A 213 -2.18 15.21 4.05
CA TYR A 213 -1.74 14.47 2.86
C TYR A 213 -2.27 13.04 2.81
N CYS A 214 -2.75 12.48 3.93
CA CYS A 214 -3.03 11.06 4.05
C CYS A 214 -4.52 10.77 3.86
N ALA A 215 -4.84 9.74 3.07
CA ALA A 215 -6.22 9.34 2.83
C ALA A 215 -6.79 8.41 3.90
N SER A 216 -6.07 8.08 4.98
CA SER A 216 -6.55 7.12 5.99
C SER A 216 -7.98 7.43 6.48
N ASN A 217 -8.29 8.67 6.83
CA ASN A 217 -9.67 9.07 7.25
C ASN A 217 -10.70 9.07 6.12
N VAL A 218 -10.27 9.22 4.86
CA VAL A 218 -11.14 9.12 3.68
C VAL A 218 -11.47 7.65 3.40
N LEU A 219 -10.49 6.76 3.58
CA LEU A 219 -10.64 5.31 3.38
C LEU A 219 -11.28 4.62 4.59
N TRP A 220 -11.06 5.14 5.80
CA TRP A 220 -11.49 4.54 7.06
C TRP A 220 -11.94 5.66 8.00
N PRO A 221 -13.22 6.06 7.95
CA PRO A 221 -13.74 7.15 8.76
C PRO A 221 -13.69 6.90 10.27
N ARG A 222 -13.45 5.65 10.68
CA ARG A 222 -13.33 5.23 12.07
C ARG A 222 -12.12 4.35 12.24
N TYR A 223 -11.41 4.56 13.35
CA TYR A 223 -10.38 3.66 13.81
C TYR A 223 -11.01 2.38 14.38
N PHE A 224 -10.52 1.23 13.93
CA PHE A 224 -10.91 -0.07 14.47
C PHE A 224 -9.68 -0.90 14.78
N ARG A 225 -9.64 -1.51 15.97
CA ARG A 225 -8.57 -2.41 16.38
C ARG A 225 -9.07 -3.83 16.51
N ARG A 226 -8.34 -4.76 15.90
CA ARG A 226 -8.65 -6.19 15.99
C ARG A 226 -8.24 -6.73 17.36
N PRO A 227 -8.92 -7.76 17.88
CA PRO A 227 -8.45 -8.47 19.05
C PRO A 227 -7.13 -9.20 18.73
N ILE A 228 -6.22 -9.25 19.71
CA ILE A 228 -4.91 -9.92 19.59
C ILE A 228 -5.07 -11.36 19.09
N GLY A 229 -6.04 -12.12 19.63
CA GLY A 229 -6.29 -13.49 19.19
C GLY A 229 -6.67 -13.61 17.70
N GLY A 230 -7.31 -12.60 17.12
CA GLY A 230 -7.60 -12.55 15.68
C GLY A 230 -6.33 -12.33 14.85
N VAL A 231 -5.48 -11.39 15.28
CA VAL A 231 -4.19 -11.11 14.64
C VAL A 231 -3.26 -12.33 14.70
N LEU A 232 -3.18 -12.99 15.85
CA LEU A 232 -2.37 -14.20 16.02
C LEU A 232 -2.87 -15.35 15.14
N ARG A 233 -4.19 -15.58 15.03
CA ARG A 233 -4.74 -16.59 14.11
C ARG A 233 -4.34 -16.34 12.66
N GLU A 234 -4.33 -15.09 12.23
CA GLU A 234 -3.92 -14.69 10.89
C GLU A 234 -2.42 -14.91 10.63
N ILE A 235 -1.58 -14.59 11.61
CA ILE A 235 -0.13 -14.83 11.53
C ILE A 235 0.15 -16.35 11.55
N ASP A 236 -0.50 -17.10 12.45
CA ASP A 236 -0.39 -18.56 12.55
C ASP A 236 -0.79 -19.25 11.25
N TYR A 237 -1.87 -18.79 10.61
CA TYR A 237 -2.31 -19.30 9.33
C TYR A 237 -1.22 -19.14 8.25
N GLN A 238 -0.68 -17.93 8.11
CA GLN A 238 0.34 -17.64 7.12
C GLN A 238 1.68 -18.32 7.42
N ALA A 239 2.06 -18.43 8.69
CA ALA A 239 3.29 -19.11 9.12
C ALA A 239 3.25 -20.61 8.80
N LYS A 240 2.08 -21.25 8.95
CA LYS A 240 1.85 -22.65 8.53
C LYS A 240 1.99 -22.85 7.02
N LEU A 241 1.67 -21.83 6.21
CA LEU A 241 1.91 -21.84 4.77
C LEU A 241 3.38 -21.60 4.38
N GLY A 242 4.25 -21.33 5.35
CA GLY A 242 5.69 -21.15 5.15
C GLY A 242 6.19 -19.71 5.26
N ALA A 243 5.32 -18.73 5.52
CA ALA A 243 5.77 -17.35 5.72
C ALA A 243 6.66 -17.23 6.96
N ARG A 244 7.77 -16.50 6.83
CA ARG A 244 8.69 -16.19 7.95
C ARG A 244 8.96 -14.70 8.13
N ASP A 245 8.74 -13.91 7.07
CA ASP A 245 8.80 -12.45 7.10
C ASP A 245 7.38 -11.89 7.11
N PHE A 246 7.06 -11.02 8.07
CA PHE A 246 5.72 -10.43 8.22
C PHE A 246 5.77 -8.91 8.20
N ALA A 247 5.05 -8.30 7.25
CA ALA A 247 4.90 -6.85 7.19
C ALA A 247 3.58 -6.40 7.84
N PHE A 248 3.68 -5.43 8.75
CA PHE A 248 2.56 -4.75 9.37
C PHE A 248 2.25 -3.46 8.60
N TYR A 249 1.02 -3.30 8.12
CA TYR A 249 0.57 -2.11 7.37
C TYR A 249 -0.41 -1.22 8.13
N ASP A 250 -0.52 -1.42 9.44
CA ASP A 250 -1.26 -0.55 10.34
C ASP A 250 -0.86 0.91 10.19
N ASP A 251 -1.82 1.79 9.90
CA ASP A 251 -1.56 3.24 9.79
C ASP A 251 -0.99 3.82 11.10
N ALA A 252 -1.27 3.20 12.26
CA ALA A 252 -0.76 3.61 13.57
C ALA A 252 -0.45 2.41 14.50
N LEU A 253 0.49 1.53 14.10
CA LEU A 253 0.82 0.28 14.83
C LEU A 253 1.08 0.44 16.33
N LEU A 254 1.80 1.50 16.73
CA LEU A 254 2.22 1.72 18.13
C LEU A 254 1.18 2.50 18.96
N LEU A 255 -0.01 2.77 18.42
CA LEU A 255 -1.06 3.43 19.19
C LEU A 255 -1.54 2.51 20.32
N GLY A 256 -1.57 2.96 21.58
CA GLY A 256 -1.93 2.10 22.72
C GLY A 256 -0.99 0.89 22.84
N ARG A 257 0.32 1.15 22.81
CA ARG A 257 1.35 0.11 22.76
C ARG A 257 1.37 -0.76 24.01
N ASP A 258 1.11 -0.17 25.18
CA ASP A 258 1.17 -0.86 26.46
C ASP A 258 0.04 -1.89 26.56
N GLU A 259 -1.17 -1.52 26.12
CA GLU A 259 -2.36 -2.36 26.21
C GLU A 259 -2.48 -3.38 25.08
N PHE A 260 -1.83 -3.15 23.94
CA PHE A 260 -2.00 -3.98 22.75
C PHE A 260 -0.70 -4.47 22.12
N PHE A 261 0.20 -3.55 21.75
CA PHE A 261 1.39 -3.91 20.99
C PHE A 261 2.34 -4.80 21.80
N TYR A 262 2.59 -4.47 23.07
CA TYR A 262 3.46 -5.25 23.95
C TYR A 262 2.89 -6.63 24.26
N PRO A 263 1.59 -6.80 24.59
CA PRO A 263 0.98 -8.13 24.67
C PRO A 263 1.07 -8.93 23.36
N LEU A 264 0.85 -8.30 22.19
CA LEU A 264 1.01 -8.96 20.90
C LEU A 264 2.45 -9.45 20.68
N CYS A 265 3.44 -8.60 20.94
CA CYS A 265 4.85 -8.94 20.87
C CYS A 265 5.22 -10.11 21.80
N ARG A 266 4.70 -10.12 23.03
CA ARG A 266 4.90 -11.21 23.99
C ARG A 266 4.35 -12.54 23.47
N GLU A 267 3.13 -12.53 22.93
CA GLU A 267 2.51 -13.71 22.32
C GLU A 267 3.29 -14.23 21.10
N LEU A 268 3.74 -13.32 20.22
CA LEU A 268 4.55 -13.68 19.06
C LEU A 268 5.87 -14.33 19.48
N ARG A 269 6.57 -13.77 20.48
CA ARG A 269 7.81 -14.36 21.02
C ARG A 269 7.56 -15.71 21.65
N ALA A 270 6.49 -15.85 22.44
CA ALA A 270 6.15 -17.12 23.09
C ALA A 270 5.83 -18.24 22.06
N ARG A 271 5.17 -17.90 20.95
CA ARG A 271 4.80 -18.87 19.90
C ARG A 271 5.94 -19.26 18.99
N TYR A 272 6.78 -18.30 18.61
CA TYR A 272 7.75 -18.47 17.53
C TYR A 272 9.20 -18.41 17.95
N GLY A 273 9.52 -18.08 19.21
CA GLY A 273 10.90 -18.07 19.70
C GLY A 273 11.85 -17.13 18.93
N GLY A 274 11.33 -16.14 18.21
CA GLY A 274 12.11 -15.25 17.33
C GLY A 274 12.37 -15.78 15.92
N GLU A 275 11.74 -16.88 15.50
CA GLU A 275 11.84 -17.42 14.13
C GLU A 275 11.20 -16.50 13.08
N LEU A 276 10.26 -15.64 13.48
CA LEU A 276 9.64 -14.65 12.60
C LEU A 276 10.47 -13.37 12.54
N ARG A 277 10.59 -12.82 11.34
CA ARG A 277 11.16 -11.48 11.09
C ARG A 277 10.02 -10.51 10.80
N LEU A 278 9.95 -9.43 11.56
CA LEU A 278 8.84 -8.48 11.47
C LEU A 278 9.28 -7.19 10.79
N HIS A 279 8.35 -6.54 10.08
CA HIS A 279 8.64 -5.36 9.28
C HIS A 279 7.53 -4.31 9.44
N ALA A 280 7.92 -3.06 9.66
CA ALA A 280 7.02 -1.89 9.66
C ALA A 280 7.37 -0.97 8.48
N PRO A 281 6.96 -1.30 7.25
CA PRO A 281 7.39 -0.58 6.05
C PRO A 281 6.70 0.77 5.81
N ASN A 282 5.56 1.03 6.44
CA ASN A 282 4.76 2.25 6.27
C ASN A 282 5.17 3.39 7.21
N GLY A 283 5.85 3.06 8.31
CA GLY A 283 6.41 4.03 9.25
C GLY A 283 5.77 3.98 10.63
N LEU A 284 6.59 4.17 11.66
CA LEU A 284 6.20 4.22 13.06
C LEU A 284 6.22 5.66 13.54
N HIS A 285 5.22 6.02 14.34
CA HIS A 285 5.13 7.34 14.97
C HIS A 285 6.24 7.48 16.02
N VAL A 286 7.20 8.38 15.78
CA VAL A 286 8.42 8.50 16.59
C VAL A 286 8.15 8.82 18.06
N ARG A 287 7.11 9.61 18.33
CA ARG A 287 6.63 9.91 19.69
C ARG A 287 6.31 8.67 20.51
N GLN A 288 5.99 7.54 19.86
CA GLN A 288 5.66 6.29 20.55
C GLN A 288 6.88 5.43 20.88
N ILE A 289 8.10 5.87 20.55
CA ILE A 289 9.32 5.06 20.67
C ILE A 289 10.18 5.58 21.83
N ASP A 290 9.87 5.10 23.03
CA ASP A 290 10.76 5.21 24.19
C ASP A 290 11.75 4.03 24.26
N ALA A 291 12.53 3.96 25.34
CA ALA A 291 13.51 2.90 25.55
C ALA A 291 12.87 1.50 25.64
N GLU A 292 11.72 1.38 26.32
CA GLU A 292 11.01 0.10 26.44
C GLU A 292 10.47 -0.35 25.08
N CYS A 293 9.80 0.54 24.34
CA CYS A 293 9.30 0.25 23.00
C CYS A 293 10.43 -0.16 22.04
N ALA A 294 11.57 0.53 22.08
CA ALA A 294 12.72 0.20 21.24
C ALA A 294 13.26 -1.20 21.54
N ASN A 295 13.39 -1.56 22.83
CA ASN A 295 13.81 -2.90 23.24
C ASN A 295 12.80 -3.97 22.81
N ILE A 296 11.50 -3.72 22.99
CA ILE A 296 10.45 -4.66 22.57
C ILE A 296 10.46 -4.88 21.06
N LEU A 297 10.62 -3.83 20.26
CA LEU A 297 10.76 -3.93 18.80
C LEU A 297 11.95 -4.83 18.44
N PHE A 298 13.11 -4.58 19.05
CA PHE A 298 14.35 -5.32 18.79
C PHE A 298 14.22 -6.80 19.17
N GLU A 299 13.79 -7.07 20.41
CA GLU A 299 13.67 -8.42 20.97
C GLU A 299 12.58 -9.28 20.31
N THR A 300 11.53 -8.64 19.79
CA THR A 300 10.46 -9.35 19.05
C THR A 300 10.88 -9.69 17.62
N GLY A 301 11.97 -9.11 17.13
CA GLY A 301 12.52 -9.44 15.81
C GLY A 301 12.07 -8.50 14.69
N PHE A 302 11.69 -7.25 15.00
CA PHE A 302 11.51 -6.25 13.94
C PHE A 302 12.84 -5.96 13.25
N LYS A 303 12.98 -6.35 11.98
CA LYS A 303 14.18 -6.16 11.14
C LYS A 303 14.08 -4.94 10.22
N THR A 304 12.89 -4.39 10.06
CA THR A 304 12.69 -3.16 9.29
C THR A 304 11.87 -2.20 10.11
N ILE A 305 12.52 -1.13 10.57
CA ILE A 305 11.89 0.00 11.24
C ILE A 305 11.95 1.17 10.28
N ARG A 306 10.79 1.73 9.96
CA ARG A 306 10.72 3.04 9.32
C ARG A 306 10.11 4.02 10.29
N LEU A 307 10.62 5.24 10.31
CA LEU A 307 10.18 6.30 11.19
C LEU A 307 9.43 7.34 10.37
N SER A 308 8.24 7.74 10.82
CA SER A 308 7.47 8.81 10.20
C SER A 308 7.76 10.12 10.92
N LEU A 309 8.66 10.93 10.35
CA LEU A 309 8.95 12.29 10.83
C LEU A 309 8.23 13.34 9.97
N GLU A 310 8.20 13.11 8.64
CA GLU A 310 7.61 13.97 7.61
C GLU A 310 8.31 15.32 7.43
N SER A 311 8.43 16.13 8.50
CA SER A 311 9.16 17.40 8.50
C SER A 311 9.43 17.86 9.94
N ILE A 312 10.49 18.65 10.14
CA ILE A 312 10.71 19.42 11.39
C ILE A 312 10.21 20.87 11.28
N ASP A 313 9.71 21.29 10.11
CA ASP A 313 9.08 22.60 9.92
C ASP A 313 7.72 22.60 10.64
N PRO A 314 7.49 23.49 11.62
CA PRO A 314 6.20 23.58 12.32
C PRO A 314 5.00 23.89 11.41
N LYS A 315 5.20 24.41 10.19
CA LYS A 315 4.11 24.60 9.22
C LYS A 315 3.62 23.29 8.61
N VAL A 316 4.47 22.26 8.62
CA VAL A 316 4.22 20.94 8.02
C VAL A 316 4.01 19.87 9.09
N ALA A 317 4.75 19.95 10.20
CA ALA A 317 4.60 19.04 11.33
C ALA A 317 3.18 19.17 11.94
N HIS A 318 2.52 18.04 12.16
CA HIS A 318 1.20 17.98 12.79
C HIS A 318 1.34 17.82 14.30
N ASP A 319 0.42 18.42 15.07
CA ASP A 319 0.25 18.26 16.52
C ASP A 319 1.55 18.28 17.36
N GLY A 320 2.23 19.43 17.37
CA GLY A 320 3.32 19.71 18.30
C GLY A 320 4.04 21.01 17.96
N SER A 321 4.66 21.65 18.97
CA SER A 321 5.67 22.68 18.67
C SER A 321 6.86 22.02 17.96
N SER A 322 7.51 22.70 17.02
CA SER A 322 8.67 22.15 16.27
C SER A 322 9.79 21.63 17.18
N LYS A 323 9.93 22.21 18.38
CA LYS A 323 10.87 21.76 19.39
C LYS A 323 10.53 20.35 19.89
N VAL A 324 9.25 20.09 20.18
CA VAL A 324 8.79 18.77 20.63
C VAL A 324 9.04 17.70 19.57
N ALA A 325 8.74 17.99 18.30
CA ALA A 325 8.97 17.02 17.21
C ALA A 325 10.47 16.67 17.04
N ARG A 326 11.37 17.65 17.21
CA ARG A 326 12.83 17.41 17.18
C ARG A 326 13.29 16.54 18.35
N ASP A 327 12.87 16.90 19.56
CA ASP A 327 13.28 16.20 20.78
C ASP A 327 12.74 14.75 20.79
N GLU A 328 11.48 14.55 20.38
CA GLU A 328 10.87 13.23 20.23
C GLU A 328 11.60 12.35 19.22
N TYR A 329 11.94 12.90 18.05
CA TYR A 329 12.69 12.18 17.02
C TYR A 329 14.10 11.79 17.50
N ALA A 330 14.83 12.74 18.09
CA ALA A 330 16.18 12.50 18.59
C ALA A 330 16.18 11.44 19.70
N ALA A 331 15.20 11.48 20.61
CA ALA A 331 15.01 10.46 21.64
C ALA A 331 14.70 9.08 21.04
N ALA A 332 13.78 9.01 20.07
CA ALA A 332 13.42 7.75 19.40
C ALA A 332 14.62 7.08 18.74
N VAL A 333 15.42 7.82 17.95
CA VAL A 333 16.62 7.28 17.31
C VAL A 333 17.64 6.84 18.34
N LYS A 334 17.89 7.65 19.39
CA LYS A 334 18.80 7.26 20.48
C LYS A 334 18.37 5.94 21.13
N ASN A 335 17.08 5.78 21.42
CA ASN A 335 16.53 4.56 22.03
C ASN A 335 16.69 3.35 21.10
N LEU A 336 16.42 3.50 19.81
CA LEU A 336 16.61 2.44 18.82
C LEU A 336 18.08 2.01 18.69
N LEU A 337 19.00 2.98 18.63
CA LEU A 337 20.44 2.70 18.60
C LEU A 337 20.89 1.97 19.87
N ALA A 338 20.39 2.40 21.04
CA ALA A 338 20.69 1.76 22.32
C ALA A 338 20.13 0.33 22.41
N ALA A 339 18.98 0.05 21.79
CA ALA A 339 18.39 -1.28 21.71
C ALA A 339 19.14 -2.23 20.76
N GLY A 340 20.02 -1.70 19.89
CA GLY A 340 20.88 -2.50 19.01
C GLY A 340 20.64 -2.31 17.50
N TYR A 341 19.76 -1.39 17.10
CA TYR A 341 19.60 -1.06 15.68
C TYR A 341 20.80 -0.25 15.16
N GLY A 342 21.19 -0.47 13.91
CA GLY A 342 22.16 0.37 13.21
C GLY A 342 21.53 1.65 12.67
N ALA A 343 22.37 2.68 12.46
CA ALA A 343 21.96 3.96 11.87
C ALA A 343 21.23 3.80 10.51
N LYS A 344 21.71 2.88 9.67
CA LYS A 344 21.10 2.56 8.36
C LYS A 344 19.75 1.85 8.46
N GLU A 345 19.45 1.24 9.60
CA GLU A 345 18.19 0.53 9.86
C GLU A 345 17.10 1.48 10.39
N CYS A 346 17.48 2.65 10.90
CA CYS A 346 16.57 3.73 11.29
C CYS A 346 16.20 4.60 10.07
N GLU A 347 15.60 3.98 9.04
CA GLU A 347 15.12 4.72 7.86
C GLU A 347 14.01 5.70 8.27
N THR A 348 14.16 6.99 7.94
CA THR A 348 13.21 8.03 8.34
C THR A 348 12.61 8.69 7.12
N TYR A 349 11.28 8.60 7.01
CA TYR A 349 10.51 9.26 5.97
C TYR A 349 10.45 10.77 6.20
N ILE A 350 10.78 11.50 5.15
CA ILE A 350 10.66 12.96 5.04
C ILE A 350 9.81 13.25 3.81
N LEU A 351 8.70 13.97 3.99
CA LEU A 351 7.84 14.37 2.89
C LEU A 351 8.48 15.49 2.08
N LEU A 352 8.32 15.39 0.76
CA LEU A 352 8.82 16.35 -0.20
C LEU A 352 7.76 16.70 -1.23
N GLY A 353 7.62 18.00 -1.50
CA GLY A 353 6.78 18.53 -2.56
C GLY A 353 5.33 18.79 -2.14
N LEU A 354 5.07 18.94 -0.83
CA LEU A 354 3.76 19.36 -0.34
C LEU A 354 3.42 20.78 -0.84
N PRO A 355 2.14 21.12 -1.02
CA PRO A 355 1.71 22.48 -1.35
C PRO A 355 2.31 23.51 -0.36
N GLY A 356 2.98 24.54 -0.90
CA GLY A 356 3.61 25.60 -0.11
C GLY A 356 4.85 25.21 0.71
N GLN A 357 5.36 23.97 0.58
CA GLN A 357 6.54 23.52 1.34
C GLN A 357 7.82 24.19 0.87
N ASP A 358 8.59 24.73 1.82
CA ASP A 358 9.91 25.29 1.55
C ASP A 358 10.95 24.17 1.39
N VAL A 359 11.70 24.20 0.29
CA VAL A 359 12.75 23.21 0.02
C VAL A 359 13.92 23.33 1.00
N GLU A 360 14.23 24.53 1.51
CA GLU A 360 15.27 24.67 2.54
C GLU A 360 14.87 23.96 3.84
N SER A 361 13.58 23.96 4.20
CA SER A 361 13.07 23.18 5.33
C SER A 361 13.28 21.67 5.15
N VAL A 362 13.17 21.16 3.91
CA VAL A 362 13.46 19.75 3.60
C VAL A 362 14.96 19.48 3.78
N LYS A 363 15.83 20.35 3.29
CA LYS A 363 17.28 20.22 3.48
C LYS A 363 17.66 20.24 4.96
N GLU A 364 17.07 21.13 5.75
CA GLU A 364 17.26 21.18 7.20
C GLU A 364 16.81 19.87 7.86
N THR A 365 15.63 19.35 7.49
CA THR A 365 15.12 18.07 7.97
C THR A 365 16.07 16.92 7.65
N ILE A 366 16.60 16.85 6.41
CA ILE A 366 17.57 15.83 6.02
C ILE A 366 18.83 15.90 6.89
N ARG A 367 19.39 17.11 7.09
CA ARG A 367 20.59 17.31 7.92
C ARG A 367 20.33 16.93 9.38
N PHE A 368 19.17 17.32 9.92
CA PHE A 368 18.76 17.00 11.28
C PHE A 368 18.65 15.48 11.50
N VAL A 369 17.97 14.76 10.60
CA VAL A 369 17.82 13.30 10.66
C VAL A 369 19.18 12.60 10.69
N ARG A 370 20.11 13.02 9.82
CA ARG A 370 21.48 12.48 9.80
C ARG A 370 22.24 12.81 11.08
N GLY A 371 22.11 14.04 11.58
CA GLY A 371 22.77 14.48 12.81
C GLY A 371 22.36 13.67 14.03
N CYS A 372 21.13 13.16 14.05
CA CYS A 372 20.65 12.25 15.11
C CYS A 372 21.07 10.79 14.90
N GLY A 373 21.69 10.43 13.78
CA GLY A 373 22.06 9.05 13.45
C GLY A 373 20.99 8.25 12.68
N GLY A 374 19.94 8.90 12.18
CA GLY A 374 18.94 8.26 11.31
C GLY A 374 19.33 8.31 9.83
N ALA A 375 18.67 7.48 9.01
CA ALA A 375 18.88 7.42 7.56
C ALA A 375 17.72 8.12 6.81
N PRO A 376 17.91 9.32 6.25
CA PRO A 376 16.84 10.04 5.57
C PRO A 376 16.35 9.32 4.32
N LYS A 377 15.04 9.29 4.14
CA LYS A 377 14.36 8.72 2.98
C LYS A 377 13.25 9.65 2.50
N LEU A 378 13.44 10.23 1.32
CA LEU A 378 12.45 11.14 0.75
C LEU A 378 11.23 10.37 0.26
N ALA A 379 10.06 10.79 0.73
CA ALA A 379 8.75 10.37 0.27
C ALA A 379 8.15 11.51 -0.55
N GLU A 380 8.11 11.32 -1.87
CA GLU A 380 7.55 12.31 -2.80
C GLU A 380 6.02 12.37 -2.62
N PHE A 381 5.49 13.59 -2.53
CA PHE A 381 4.07 13.84 -2.35
C PHE A 381 3.25 13.36 -3.56
N SER A 382 2.15 12.67 -3.27
CA SER A 382 1.07 12.37 -4.21
C SER A 382 -0.18 13.14 -3.78
N PRO A 383 -0.81 13.93 -4.65
CA PRO A 383 -2.10 14.54 -4.36
C PRO A 383 -3.18 13.45 -4.38
N ILE A 384 -3.54 12.92 -3.20
CA ILE A 384 -4.53 11.84 -3.08
C ILE A 384 -5.95 12.44 -2.99
N PRO A 385 -6.88 12.06 -3.89
CA PRO A 385 -8.25 12.58 -3.91
C PRO A 385 -8.95 12.53 -2.55
N GLY A 386 -9.69 13.59 -2.23
CA GLY A 386 -10.43 13.72 -0.96
C GLY A 386 -9.58 14.19 0.23
N THR A 387 -8.27 14.35 0.07
CA THR A 387 -7.41 14.93 1.13
C THR A 387 -7.34 16.46 1.05
N PRO A 388 -7.13 17.18 2.17
CA PRO A 388 -6.97 18.63 2.14
C PRO A 388 -5.86 19.13 1.20
N TYR A 389 -4.72 18.44 1.13
CA TYR A 389 -3.65 18.85 0.21
C TYR A 389 -3.93 18.51 -1.25
N PHE A 390 -4.77 17.51 -1.54
CA PHE A 390 -5.28 17.35 -2.91
C PHE A 390 -6.14 18.53 -3.32
N GLU A 391 -7.02 19.02 -2.45
CA GLU A 391 -7.86 20.18 -2.76
C GLU A 391 -7.03 21.45 -3.02
N GLU A 392 -5.96 21.65 -2.25
CA GLU A 392 -5.01 22.74 -2.48
C GLU A 392 -4.26 22.58 -3.81
N ALA A 393 -3.73 21.39 -4.07
CA ALA A 393 -3.06 21.04 -5.33
C ALA A 393 -3.98 21.23 -6.55
N ALA A 394 -5.25 20.82 -6.45
CA ALA A 394 -6.23 20.90 -7.52
C ALA A 394 -6.73 22.32 -7.78
N ARG A 395 -6.52 23.29 -6.88
CA ARG A 395 -6.74 24.72 -7.20
C ARG A 395 -5.69 25.23 -8.16
N ALA A 396 -4.45 24.76 -8.03
CA ALA A 396 -3.34 25.14 -8.91
C ALA A 396 -3.33 24.32 -10.22
N LEU A 397 -3.76 23.05 -10.17
CA LEU A 397 -3.82 22.13 -11.31
C LEU A 397 -5.18 21.39 -11.33
N PRO A 398 -6.26 22.01 -11.84
CA PRO A 398 -7.62 21.45 -11.83
C PRO A 398 -7.76 20.07 -12.47
N GLU A 399 -6.93 19.74 -13.45
CA GLU A 399 -6.90 18.48 -14.18
C GLU A 399 -6.62 17.27 -13.27
N LEU A 400 -6.07 17.49 -12.07
CA LEU A 400 -5.92 16.44 -11.04
C LEU A 400 -7.23 15.73 -10.70
N ARG A 401 -8.37 16.39 -10.89
CA ARG A 401 -9.70 15.83 -10.62
C ARG A 401 -10.18 14.83 -11.66
N THR A 402 -9.68 14.94 -12.88
CA THR A 402 -10.17 14.18 -14.04
C THR A 402 -9.11 13.26 -14.64
N GLU A 403 -7.82 13.53 -14.41
CA GLU A 403 -6.71 12.71 -14.88
C GLU A 403 -5.87 12.18 -13.71
N PRO A 404 -6.12 10.93 -13.25
CA PRO A 404 -5.40 10.36 -12.12
C PRO A 404 -3.90 10.19 -12.36
N LEU A 405 -3.41 10.13 -13.61
CA LEU A 405 -1.97 10.05 -13.88
C LEU A 405 -1.20 11.28 -13.37
N LEU A 406 -1.87 12.44 -13.25
CA LEU A 406 -1.26 13.63 -12.67
C LEU A 406 -1.00 13.49 -11.16
N GLN A 407 -1.55 12.46 -10.51
CA GLN A 407 -1.40 12.21 -9.08
C GLN A 407 -0.15 11.35 -8.76
N ASN A 408 0.59 10.89 -9.77
CA ASN A 408 1.73 10.00 -9.60
C ASN A 408 2.89 10.69 -8.86
N ASN A 409 3.23 10.17 -7.67
CA ASN A 409 4.29 10.72 -6.82
C ASN A 409 5.64 10.85 -7.52
N SER A 410 5.97 9.92 -8.42
CA SER A 410 7.26 9.90 -9.13
C SER A 410 7.48 11.12 -10.02
N VAL A 411 6.41 11.83 -10.40
CA VAL A 411 6.48 12.91 -11.40
C VAL A 411 5.73 14.16 -10.99
N TYR A 412 4.82 14.08 -10.01
CA TYR A 412 4.00 15.21 -9.59
C TYR A 412 4.83 16.43 -9.19
N CYS A 413 5.73 16.28 -8.21
CA CYS A 413 6.50 17.40 -7.69
C CYS A 413 7.44 18.03 -8.74
N SER A 414 7.97 17.21 -9.65
CA SER A 414 9.02 17.64 -10.58
C SER A 414 8.55 18.09 -11.94
N TYR A 415 7.42 17.57 -12.42
CA TYR A 415 6.94 17.87 -13.77
C TYR A 415 5.60 18.59 -13.77
N PHE A 416 4.72 18.34 -12.79
CA PHE A 416 3.36 18.90 -12.77
C PHE A 416 3.24 20.11 -11.86
N SER A 417 3.49 19.97 -10.55
CA SER A 417 3.48 21.13 -9.65
C SER A 417 4.69 22.04 -9.86
N LYS A 418 5.80 21.48 -10.35
CA LYS A 418 7.11 22.13 -10.50
C LYS A 418 7.61 22.77 -9.20
N SER A 419 7.11 22.33 -8.05
CA SER A 419 7.57 22.79 -6.74
C SER A 419 9.00 22.33 -6.44
N VAL A 420 9.45 21.24 -7.07
CA VAL A 420 10.81 20.71 -6.93
C VAL A 420 11.31 20.20 -8.28
N THR A 421 12.17 20.95 -8.97
CA THR A 421 12.70 20.53 -10.30
C THR A 421 13.40 19.16 -10.24
N PRO A 422 13.50 18.42 -11.36
CA PRO A 422 14.20 17.13 -11.39
C PRO A 422 15.64 17.20 -10.85
N GLU A 423 16.36 18.28 -11.16
CA GLU A 423 17.74 18.51 -10.71
C GLU A 423 17.78 18.72 -9.19
N LEU A 424 16.87 19.52 -8.66
CA LEU A 424 16.76 19.78 -7.23
C LEU A 424 16.33 18.53 -6.46
N LEU A 425 15.39 17.75 -6.99
CA LEU A 425 14.99 16.46 -6.43
C LEU A 425 16.19 15.50 -6.36
N GLN A 426 17.00 15.45 -7.41
CA GLN A 426 18.21 14.63 -7.44
C GLN A 426 19.24 15.11 -6.41
N GLN A 427 19.47 16.43 -6.29
CA GLN A 427 20.33 17.01 -5.26
C GLN A 427 19.85 16.63 -3.84
N LEU A 428 18.56 16.75 -3.55
CA LEU A 428 17.99 16.36 -2.25
C LEU A 428 18.20 14.87 -1.97
N LYS A 429 18.02 14.01 -2.97
CA LYS A 429 18.28 12.56 -2.87
C LYS A 429 19.75 12.26 -2.59
N ASP A 430 20.67 13.03 -3.17
CA ASP A 430 22.10 12.85 -2.96
C ASP A 430 22.52 13.33 -1.57
N ILE A 431 22.00 14.47 -1.09
CA ILE A 431 22.17 14.92 0.30
C ILE A 431 21.64 13.87 1.29
N ALA A 432 20.45 13.31 1.02
CA ALA A 432 19.87 12.24 1.84
C ALA A 432 20.76 11.00 1.91
N ARG A 433 21.43 10.64 0.79
CA ARG A 433 22.38 9.52 0.69
C ARG A 433 23.77 9.85 1.21
N GLY A 434 24.10 11.13 1.39
CA GLY A 434 25.40 11.60 1.90
C GLY A 434 26.46 11.65 0.83
N ARG A 435 26.04 11.97 -0.40
CA ARG A 435 26.88 12.14 -1.57
C ARG A 435 27.09 13.61 -1.87
#